data_AF-A0A4U0UYZ1-F1
#
_entry.id   AF-A0A4U0UYZ1-F1
#
_cell.length_a   1.000
_cell.length_b   1.000
_cell.length_c   1.000
_cell.angle_alpha   90.00
_cell.angle_beta   90.00
_cell.angle_gamma   90.00
#
_symmetry.space_group_name_H-M   'P 1'
#
loop_
_entity.id
_entity.type
_entity.pdbx_description
1 polymer ?
#
loop_
_entity_poly.entity_id
_entity_poly.type
_entity_poly.pdbx_seq_one_letter_code
_entity_poly.pdbx_strand_id
1 'polypeptide(L)'
;MPHDLPWRVQVRAHPGSSAQEIHDETEWTGGHQHRIGFRNRQDRLPGLTHDEDADERPESDTSNSTSNTDGSSEEEFDEEAKQDLEQLEIRRSQGDLVNFRDVVTGEKDYHLRYPENRSLGWRYVLDCTEDELKQNESWPANITKRKKQEEAEKAKKTHTADGVLINDAQTDEKQAQDKDSDDREESDWKRSEGENVKHNDAYAADHEQAGKGEKQDGEYEKLLERYSPQEIALLRTLQHEKDYRQQLKINDGKRKSPQTHNRSEISIDVQDNFSPDNWLPRSEHLIRLTGKHPLNAEAELTTLFDGGLITPNELHYVRNHGAVPRLLWEMHELDVENGKLVLSMSELKEKFEAINIPVSLACDGNRRKELNMIRKSKGFNWGSGATGCVYWKGPLLRDVLLAAGVEEERSTGGGKERWVNFQGADDPSEGKYETCIPLDYAMDPTNDVLLAYEMNDVPLPPDHGYPVRLMIPGYVGGRCVKWLKKIWVTDHENTSHYHIWDNRVLPSFITEKDGDFAEAMFNHPDTACNEQNLNSVIVKPAQGEKVPLTDARKGKTYRIEGYAYDGGGHEVQRVEVSLDEGETWLYCVRRFPEYPIRHGNKFWTWLH
;
A
#
# COMPACT_ATOMS: atom_id res chain seq x y z
N MET A 1 -10.88 62.97 21.48
CA MET A 1 -11.70 62.55 20.33
C MET A 1 -10.77 61.78 19.41
N PRO A 2 -11.02 60.55 18.98
CA PRO A 2 -12.18 59.63 19.12
C PRO A 2 -11.75 58.38 19.96
N HIS A 3 -12.45 57.27 20.19
CA HIS A 3 -13.85 56.81 20.19
C HIS A 3 -13.83 55.54 21.07
N ASP A 4 -14.84 55.33 21.92
CA ASP A 4 -15.02 54.11 22.73
C ASP A 4 -14.94 52.85 21.85
N LEU A 5 -14.06 51.92 22.22
CA LEU A 5 -14.13 50.55 21.73
C LEU A 5 -15.09 49.77 22.62
N PRO A 6 -16.17 49.22 22.05
CA PRO A 6 -17.23 48.57 22.80
C PRO A 6 -16.82 47.13 23.12
N TRP A 7 -17.30 46.64 24.28
CA TRP A 7 -17.21 45.27 24.81
C TRP A 7 -15.81 44.76 25.24
N ARG A 8 -15.62 44.70 26.57
CA ARG A 8 -14.54 44.01 27.29
C ARG A 8 -15.03 42.60 27.65
N VAL A 9 -14.32 41.53 27.24
CA VAL A 9 -14.66 40.17 27.68
C VAL A 9 -14.29 40.01 29.15
N GLN A 10 -15.28 39.79 30.01
CA GLN A 10 -15.08 39.37 31.40
C GLN A 10 -15.17 37.85 31.48
N VAL A 11 -14.12 37.21 31.97
CA VAL A 11 -14.17 35.78 32.33
C VAL A 11 -15.09 35.64 33.55
N ARG A 12 -16.24 34.99 33.37
CA ARG A 12 -17.09 34.56 34.49
C ARG A 12 -16.71 33.14 34.89
N ALA A 13 -16.61 32.88 36.19
CA ALA A 13 -16.60 31.52 36.72
C ALA A 13 -17.95 30.86 36.37
N HIS A 14 -17.90 29.63 35.86
CA HIS A 14 -19.09 28.82 35.64
C HIS A 14 -19.78 28.62 37.00
N PRO A 15 -21.06 28.99 37.18
CA PRO A 15 -21.76 28.62 38.40
C PRO A 15 -21.92 27.11 38.33
N GLY A 16 -21.25 26.35 39.21
CA GLY A 16 -21.53 24.92 39.32
C GLY A 16 -23.04 24.68 39.52
N SER A 17 -23.47 23.43 39.40
CA SER A 17 -24.87 23.04 39.59
C SER A 17 -25.45 23.67 40.86
N SER A 18 -26.66 24.21 40.76
CA SER A 18 -27.37 24.84 41.87
C SER A 18 -27.72 23.81 42.95
N ALA A 19 -27.92 24.26 44.18
CA ALA A 19 -28.31 23.37 45.28
C ALA A 19 -29.64 22.64 45.02
N GLN A 20 -30.51 23.20 44.18
CA GLN A 20 -31.74 22.56 43.73
C GLN A 20 -31.45 21.44 42.72
N GLU A 21 -30.55 21.66 41.76
CA GLU A 21 -30.12 20.64 40.80
C GLU A 21 -29.38 19.47 41.46
N ILE A 22 -28.60 19.73 42.52
CA ILE A 22 -27.94 18.68 43.31
C ILE A 22 -28.96 17.92 44.18
N HIS A 23 -30.01 18.58 44.65
CA HIS A 23 -31.07 17.93 45.43
C HIS A 23 -31.98 17.06 44.56
N ASP A 24 -32.17 17.45 43.30
CA ASP A 24 -32.98 16.75 42.31
C ASP A 24 -32.15 15.72 41.49
N GLU A 25 -30.86 15.53 41.80
CA GLU A 25 -30.05 14.44 41.25
C GLU A 25 -30.52 13.10 41.82
N THR A 26 -30.91 12.18 40.94
CA THR A 26 -31.31 10.82 41.30
C THR A 26 -30.23 10.11 42.10
N GLU A 27 -30.59 9.33 43.13
CA GLU A 27 -29.62 8.63 43.99
C GLU A 27 -28.96 7.46 43.21
N TRP A 28 -27.86 7.75 42.51
CA TRP A 28 -27.19 6.83 41.58
C TRP A 28 -26.52 5.61 42.22
N THR A 29 -26.48 5.53 43.55
CA THR A 29 -25.83 4.45 44.32
C THR A 29 -26.76 3.32 44.74
N GLY A 30 -28.09 3.45 44.54
CA GLY A 30 -29.07 2.50 45.06
C GLY A 30 -29.66 1.49 44.06
N GLY A 31 -29.42 1.62 42.75
CA GLY A 31 -30.09 0.81 41.72
C GLY A 31 -29.13 0.12 40.76
N HIS A 32 -29.02 -1.20 40.85
CA HIS A 32 -28.24 -2.02 39.91
C HIS A 32 -28.95 -2.23 38.56
N GLN A 33 -29.24 -1.18 37.78
CA GLN A 33 -29.64 -1.34 36.37
C GLN A 33 -29.22 -0.14 35.52
N HIS A 34 -28.09 -0.24 34.84
CA HIS A 34 -27.70 0.70 33.80
C HIS A 34 -28.41 0.32 32.49
N ARG A 35 -29.36 1.14 32.03
CA ARG A 35 -29.80 1.14 30.62
C ARG A 35 -29.62 2.55 30.05
N ILE A 36 -28.68 2.69 29.12
CA ILE A 36 -28.46 3.93 28.34
C ILE A 36 -29.34 3.83 27.08
N GLY A 37 -30.26 4.78 26.91
CA GLY A 37 -31.09 4.91 25.71
C GLY A 37 -32.04 6.11 25.82
N PHE A 38 -31.96 7.04 24.86
CA PHE A 38 -32.81 8.23 24.81
C PHE A 38 -34.29 7.85 24.57
N ARG A 39 -35.18 8.29 25.45
CA ARG A 39 -36.64 8.30 25.21
C ARG A 39 -37.00 9.47 24.27
N ASN A 40 -37.93 9.26 23.34
CA ASN A 40 -38.46 10.36 22.52
C ASN A 40 -39.66 11.04 23.20
N ARG A 41 -40.14 12.15 22.62
CA ARG A 41 -41.12 13.08 23.18
C ARG A 41 -42.54 12.50 23.42
N GLN A 42 -42.75 11.21 23.17
CA GLN A 42 -44.03 10.52 23.38
C GLN A 42 -43.92 9.35 24.36
N ASP A 43 -42.81 9.27 25.10
CA ASP A 43 -42.60 8.39 26.25
C ASP A 43 -42.92 6.89 26.02
N ARG A 44 -42.53 6.36 24.86
CA ARG A 44 -42.58 4.90 24.58
C ARG A 44 -41.19 4.28 24.56
N LEU A 45 -41.06 3.11 25.19
CA LEU A 45 -39.93 2.18 25.05
C LEU A 45 -40.31 1.03 24.10
N PRO A 46 -39.45 0.65 23.14
CA PRO A 46 -39.61 -0.61 22.41
C PRO A 46 -38.91 -1.78 23.13
N GLY A 47 -39.63 -2.88 23.37
CA GLY A 47 -39.08 -4.22 23.64
C GLY A 47 -39.40 -4.82 25.01
N LEU A 48 -40.42 -5.68 25.08
CA LEU A 48 -40.71 -6.58 26.22
C LEU A 48 -39.70 -7.75 26.22
N THR A 49 -39.19 -8.15 27.38
CA THR A 49 -38.05 -9.11 27.49
C THR A 49 -38.16 -10.16 28.60
N HIS A 50 -39.28 -10.30 29.34
CA HIS A 50 -39.43 -11.34 30.37
C HIS A 50 -40.83 -11.95 30.49
N ASP A 51 -40.89 -13.21 30.92
CA ASP A 51 -42.10 -14.05 31.02
C ASP A 51 -43.10 -13.62 32.12
N GLU A 52 -42.71 -12.71 33.02
CA GLU A 52 -43.60 -12.19 34.09
C GLU A 52 -44.47 -11.01 33.61
N ASP A 53 -44.25 -10.48 32.40
CA ASP A 53 -45.06 -9.42 31.79
C ASP A 53 -46.44 -9.93 31.28
N ALA A 54 -46.75 -11.22 31.43
CA ALA A 54 -47.98 -11.85 30.93
C ALA A 54 -49.17 -11.80 31.90
N ASP A 55 -48.96 -11.52 33.20
CA ASP A 55 -49.97 -11.73 34.25
C ASP A 55 -50.57 -10.46 34.87
N GLU A 56 -50.19 -9.25 34.44
CA GLU A 56 -50.89 -8.02 34.84
C GLU A 56 -52.07 -7.71 33.91
N ARG A 57 -53.13 -8.53 33.98
CA ARG A 57 -54.48 -8.11 33.60
C ARG A 57 -55.20 -7.55 34.82
N PRO A 58 -55.68 -6.30 34.83
CA PRO A 58 -56.72 -5.91 35.76
C PRO A 58 -58.05 -6.47 35.26
N GLU A 59 -58.55 -7.53 35.91
CA GLU A 59 -59.96 -7.84 35.90
C GLU A 59 -60.76 -6.70 36.56
N SER A 60 -61.90 -6.39 35.95
CA SER A 60 -63.02 -5.59 36.47
C SER A 60 -62.77 -4.09 36.75
N ASP A 61 -63.41 -3.22 35.96
CA ASP A 61 -64.58 -2.54 36.51
C ASP A 61 -65.54 -2.00 35.44
N THR A 62 -66.82 -2.15 35.75
CA THR A 62 -67.96 -1.85 34.90
C THR A 62 -68.29 -0.36 34.82
N SER A 63 -68.61 0.12 33.61
CA SER A 63 -69.73 1.03 33.26
C SER A 63 -69.38 2.17 32.28
N ASN A 64 -70.18 2.25 31.22
CA ASN A 64 -70.42 3.38 30.32
C ASN A 64 -69.22 4.05 29.61
N SER A 65 -69.03 3.77 28.31
CA SER A 65 -69.72 4.52 27.24
C SER A 65 -69.29 4.04 25.85
N THR A 66 -70.21 4.17 24.91
CA THR A 66 -70.18 3.87 23.48
C THR A 66 -68.96 4.37 22.69
N SER A 67 -68.31 3.46 21.94
CA SER A 67 -68.00 3.65 20.51
C SER A 67 -67.34 2.40 19.91
N ASN A 68 -67.91 1.89 18.83
CA ASN A 68 -67.31 0.87 17.95
C ASN A 68 -66.02 1.40 17.31
N THR A 69 -64.90 0.67 17.43
CA THR A 69 -63.79 0.66 16.47
C THR A 69 -62.89 -0.56 16.71
N ASP A 70 -62.38 -1.14 15.61
CA ASP A 70 -61.65 -2.40 15.41
C ASP A 70 -60.67 -2.83 16.51
N GLY A 71 -60.76 -4.11 16.89
CA GLY A 71 -59.82 -4.82 17.76
C GLY A 71 -59.20 -6.05 17.09
N SER A 72 -58.67 -5.93 15.87
CA SER A 72 -58.20 -7.09 15.08
C SER A 72 -56.75 -7.00 14.58
N SER A 73 -55.86 -6.19 15.17
CA SER A 73 -54.51 -6.01 14.60
C SER A 73 -53.34 -6.54 15.44
N GLU A 74 -53.52 -6.77 16.74
CA GLU A 74 -52.41 -7.25 17.60
C GLU A 74 -52.42 -8.78 17.77
N GLU A 75 -53.60 -9.41 17.92
CA GLU A 75 -53.70 -10.88 17.97
C GLU A 75 -53.33 -11.56 16.63
N GLU A 76 -53.67 -10.93 15.49
CA GLU A 76 -53.25 -11.42 14.17
C GLU A 76 -51.74 -11.35 13.97
N PHE A 77 -51.08 -10.31 14.50
CA PHE A 77 -49.62 -10.14 14.40
C PHE A 77 -48.87 -11.19 15.24
N ASP A 78 -49.38 -11.48 16.44
CA ASP A 78 -48.80 -12.49 17.32
C ASP A 78 -49.03 -13.92 16.81
N GLU A 79 -50.16 -14.18 16.13
CA GLU A 79 -50.38 -15.46 15.44
C GLU A 79 -49.50 -15.59 14.19
N GLU A 80 -49.33 -14.54 13.39
CA GLU A 80 -48.45 -14.54 12.21
C GLU A 80 -46.98 -14.77 12.62
N ALA A 81 -46.51 -14.12 13.68
CA ALA A 81 -45.16 -14.31 14.21
C ALA A 81 -44.91 -15.73 14.75
N LYS A 82 -45.92 -16.37 15.36
CA LYS A 82 -45.85 -17.77 15.81
C LYS A 82 -45.81 -18.74 14.64
N GLN A 83 -46.61 -18.49 13.59
CA GLN A 83 -46.61 -19.30 12.38
C GLN A 83 -45.28 -19.18 11.62
N ASP A 84 -44.70 -17.98 11.57
CA ASP A 84 -43.36 -17.74 10.99
C ASP A 84 -42.27 -18.44 11.80
N LEU A 85 -42.35 -18.42 13.14
CA LEU A 85 -41.40 -19.15 14.00
C LEU A 85 -41.50 -20.67 13.78
N GLU A 86 -42.72 -21.22 13.70
CA GLU A 86 -42.94 -22.65 13.47
C GLU A 86 -42.43 -23.06 12.08
N GLN A 87 -42.63 -22.23 11.05
CA GLN A 87 -42.03 -22.46 9.73
C GLN A 87 -40.50 -22.39 9.75
N LEU A 88 -39.92 -21.47 10.53
CA LEU A 88 -38.47 -21.38 10.70
C LEU A 88 -37.93 -22.60 11.46
N GLU A 89 -38.63 -23.11 12.46
CA GLU A 89 -38.24 -24.33 13.17
C GLU A 89 -38.32 -25.57 12.27
N ILE A 90 -39.34 -25.66 11.41
CA ILE A 90 -39.45 -26.72 10.40
C ILE A 90 -38.29 -26.63 9.41
N ARG A 91 -38.00 -25.45 8.86
CA ARG A 91 -36.87 -25.25 7.93
C ARG A 91 -35.52 -25.49 8.59
N ARG A 92 -35.35 -25.15 9.88
CA ARG A 92 -34.17 -25.49 10.68
C ARG A 92 -34.02 -27.01 10.80
N SER A 93 -35.11 -27.73 11.07
CA SER A 93 -35.10 -29.19 11.20
C SER A 93 -34.78 -29.91 9.88
N GLN A 94 -35.11 -29.28 8.74
CA GLN A 94 -34.82 -29.76 7.38
C GLN A 94 -33.43 -29.37 6.88
N GLY A 95 -32.71 -28.48 7.58
CA GLY A 95 -31.39 -27.97 7.17
C GLY A 95 -31.44 -26.81 6.15
N ASP A 96 -32.61 -26.22 5.93
CA ASP A 96 -32.87 -25.17 4.93
C ASP A 96 -32.57 -23.74 5.44
N LEU A 97 -32.13 -23.61 6.69
CA LEU A 97 -31.72 -22.34 7.30
C LEU A 97 -30.22 -22.38 7.57
N VAL A 98 -29.49 -21.54 6.84
CA VAL A 98 -28.08 -21.25 7.10
C VAL A 98 -28.03 -19.94 7.88
N ASN A 99 -27.65 -19.98 9.15
CA ASN A 99 -27.42 -18.76 9.93
C ASN A 99 -25.96 -18.28 9.74
N PHE A 100 -25.63 -17.06 10.20
CA PHE A 100 -24.28 -16.51 10.10
C PHE A 100 -23.21 -17.44 10.69
N ARG A 101 -23.51 -18.12 11.80
CA ARG A 101 -22.61 -19.10 12.42
C ARG A 101 -22.42 -20.33 11.53
N ASP A 102 -23.44 -20.79 10.81
CA ASP A 102 -23.34 -21.89 9.86
C ASP A 102 -22.51 -21.50 8.62
N VAL A 103 -22.62 -20.26 8.16
CA VAL A 103 -21.75 -19.71 7.09
C VAL A 103 -20.30 -19.66 7.57
N VAL A 104 -20.05 -19.08 8.75
CA VAL A 104 -18.69 -18.94 9.32
C VAL A 104 -18.06 -20.30 9.63
N THR A 105 -18.84 -21.27 10.13
CA THR A 105 -18.32 -22.62 10.45
C THR A 105 -18.23 -23.53 9.22
N GLY A 106 -19.04 -23.28 8.19
CA GLY A 106 -19.00 -23.98 6.91
C GLY A 106 -17.94 -23.46 5.94
N GLU A 107 -17.47 -22.22 6.13
CA GLU A 107 -16.39 -21.65 5.35
C GLU A 107 -15.10 -22.47 5.56
N LYS A 108 -14.54 -22.98 4.46
CA LYS A 108 -13.28 -23.72 4.52
C LYS A 108 -12.17 -22.73 4.83
N ASP A 109 -11.62 -22.81 6.03
CA ASP A 109 -10.40 -22.09 6.38
C ASP A 109 -9.21 -22.64 5.56
N TYR A 110 -8.90 -21.95 4.46
CA TYR A 110 -7.77 -22.29 3.60
C TYR A 110 -6.41 -21.97 4.25
N HIS A 111 -6.36 -21.10 5.27
CA HIS A 111 -5.11 -20.81 5.97
C HIS A 111 -4.60 -22.02 6.76
N LEU A 112 -5.50 -22.76 7.42
CA LEU A 112 -5.13 -23.99 8.13
C LEU A 112 -4.75 -25.14 7.19
N ARG A 113 -5.20 -25.09 5.93
CA ARG A 113 -4.96 -26.15 4.95
C ARG A 113 -3.71 -25.94 4.11
N TYR A 114 -3.45 -24.69 3.70
CA TYR A 114 -2.35 -24.32 2.80
C TYR A 114 -1.59 -23.09 3.33
N PRO A 115 -0.97 -23.16 4.52
CA PRO A 115 -0.21 -22.05 5.08
C PRO A 115 0.95 -21.59 4.18
N GLU A 116 1.50 -22.49 3.37
CA GLU A 116 2.57 -22.21 2.40
C GLU A 116 2.16 -21.28 1.26
N ASN A 117 0.85 -21.08 1.03
CA ASN A 117 0.34 -20.15 0.03
C ASN A 117 0.13 -18.75 0.61
N ARG A 118 0.46 -18.49 1.88
CA ARG A 118 0.19 -17.20 2.54
C ARG A 118 1.48 -16.45 2.82
N SER A 119 1.41 -15.13 2.67
CA SER A 119 2.55 -14.26 2.97
C SER A 119 2.86 -14.25 4.47
N LEU A 120 4.08 -13.83 4.79
CA LEU A 120 4.43 -13.51 6.18
C LEU A 120 3.47 -12.43 6.71
N GLY A 121 2.97 -12.63 7.93
CA GLY A 121 2.02 -11.71 8.56
C GLY A 121 0.58 -11.79 8.07
N TRP A 122 0.22 -12.77 7.23
CA TRP A 122 -1.17 -12.96 6.80
C TRP A 122 -2.10 -13.13 8.01
N ARG A 123 -3.25 -12.45 7.98
CA ARG A 123 -4.29 -12.55 9.01
C ARG A 123 -5.58 -13.04 8.39
N TYR A 124 -6.26 -13.97 9.08
CA TYR A 124 -7.63 -14.31 8.74
C TYR A 124 -8.53 -13.16 9.19
N VAL A 125 -9.28 -12.61 8.25
CA VAL A 125 -10.31 -11.60 8.47
C VAL A 125 -11.56 -12.12 7.80
N LEU A 126 -12.74 -11.95 8.40
CA LEU A 126 -14.00 -12.34 7.75
C LEU A 126 -14.26 -11.39 6.57
N ASP A 127 -14.69 -11.91 5.42
CA ASP A 127 -14.91 -11.13 4.16
C ASP A 127 -16.09 -10.17 4.26
N CYS A 128 -16.94 -10.38 5.26
CA CYS A 128 -18.19 -9.66 5.40
C CYS A 128 -18.44 -9.37 6.88
N THR A 129 -19.00 -8.20 7.13
CA THR A 129 -19.60 -7.90 8.41
C THR A 129 -20.92 -8.66 8.56
N GLU A 130 -21.31 -8.91 9.80
CA GLU A 130 -22.61 -9.51 10.10
C GLU A 130 -23.75 -8.67 9.50
N ASP A 131 -23.61 -7.35 9.46
CA ASP A 131 -24.57 -6.44 8.83
C ASP A 131 -24.62 -6.56 7.30
N GLU A 132 -23.49 -6.73 6.61
CA GLU A 132 -23.49 -6.96 5.16
C GLU A 132 -24.21 -8.27 4.81
N LEU A 133 -23.89 -9.35 5.51
CA LEU A 133 -24.60 -10.62 5.31
C LEU A 133 -26.08 -10.48 5.68
N LYS A 134 -26.44 -9.80 6.76
CA LYS A 134 -27.84 -9.70 7.17
C LYS A 134 -28.66 -8.74 6.32
N GLN A 135 -28.07 -7.67 5.77
CA GLN A 135 -28.81 -6.53 5.21
C GLN A 135 -28.59 -6.34 3.70
N ASN A 136 -27.40 -6.60 3.18
CA ASN A 136 -27.04 -6.28 1.80
C ASN A 136 -27.17 -7.48 0.85
N GLU A 137 -26.97 -8.68 1.38
CA GLU A 137 -27.15 -9.90 0.60
C GLU A 137 -28.59 -10.08 0.09
N SER A 138 -28.70 -10.84 -0.99
CA SER A 138 -29.95 -11.08 -1.72
C SER A 138 -30.91 -12.06 -1.04
N TRP A 139 -30.95 -12.03 0.30
CA TRP A 139 -31.92 -12.80 1.08
C TRP A 139 -33.36 -12.37 0.73
N PRO A 140 -34.33 -13.30 0.71
CA PRO A 140 -35.73 -12.99 0.44
C PRO A 140 -36.29 -11.86 1.32
N ALA A 141 -35.88 -11.80 2.58
CA ALA A 141 -36.26 -10.74 3.52
C ALA A 141 -35.73 -9.35 3.09
N ASN A 142 -34.47 -9.25 2.68
CA ASN A 142 -33.84 -7.99 2.24
C ASN A 142 -34.37 -7.52 0.89
N ILE A 143 -34.67 -8.44 -0.02
CA ILE A 143 -35.32 -8.13 -1.30
C ILE A 143 -36.70 -7.51 -1.05
N THR A 144 -37.47 -8.11 -0.14
CA THR A 144 -38.81 -7.62 0.22
C THR A 144 -38.73 -6.27 0.91
N LYS A 145 -37.75 -6.08 1.83
CA LYS A 145 -37.49 -4.80 2.50
C LYS A 145 -37.10 -3.70 1.51
N ARG A 146 -36.21 -3.98 0.55
CA ARG A 146 -35.83 -3.05 -0.53
C ARG A 146 -37.01 -2.66 -1.41
N LYS A 147 -37.83 -3.63 -1.83
CA LYS A 147 -39.06 -3.35 -2.60
C LYS A 147 -40.02 -2.45 -1.84
N LYS A 148 -40.27 -2.74 -0.55
CA LYS A 148 -41.11 -1.89 0.32
C LYS A 148 -40.52 -0.47 0.49
N GLN A 149 -39.19 -0.34 0.59
CA GLN A 149 -38.52 0.97 0.66
C GLN A 149 -38.63 1.75 -0.66
N GLU A 150 -38.43 1.10 -1.81
CA GLU A 150 -38.59 1.71 -3.14
C GLU A 150 -40.04 2.13 -3.39
N GLU A 151 -41.01 1.33 -2.96
CA GLU A 151 -42.44 1.66 -3.01
C GLU A 151 -42.78 2.84 -2.09
N ALA A 152 -42.22 2.88 -0.88
CA ALA A 152 -42.38 3.99 0.05
C ALA A 152 -41.72 5.29 -0.45
N GLU A 153 -40.57 5.21 -1.11
CA GLU A 153 -39.92 6.37 -1.75
C GLU A 153 -40.69 6.87 -2.97
N LYS A 154 -41.25 5.95 -3.78
CA LYS A 154 -42.17 6.30 -4.87
C LYS A 154 -43.45 6.95 -4.34
N ALA A 155 -43.98 6.48 -3.20
CA ALA A 155 -45.12 7.07 -2.50
C ALA A 155 -44.80 8.47 -1.94
N LYS A 156 -43.59 8.69 -1.39
CA LYS A 156 -43.13 10.02 -0.95
C LYS A 156 -42.95 10.99 -2.12
N LYS A 157 -42.43 10.52 -3.27
CA LYS A 157 -42.28 11.34 -4.49
C LYS A 157 -43.61 11.70 -5.14
N THR A 158 -44.63 10.86 -5.00
CA THR A 158 -46.00 11.18 -5.47
C THR A 158 -46.71 12.16 -4.55
N HIS A 159 -46.46 12.12 -3.23
CA HIS A 159 -46.98 13.12 -2.30
C HIS A 159 -46.36 14.53 -2.41
N THR A 160 -45.20 14.67 -3.06
CA THR A 160 -44.59 15.98 -3.36
C THR A 160 -45.10 16.64 -4.66
N ALA A 161 -45.96 15.97 -5.44
CA ALA A 161 -46.47 16.49 -6.72
C ALA A 161 -47.76 17.32 -6.60
N ASP A 162 -48.49 17.25 -5.48
CA ASP A 162 -49.67 18.08 -5.21
C ASP A 162 -49.25 19.30 -4.38
N GLY A 163 -48.91 20.38 -5.07
CA GLY A 163 -48.10 21.48 -4.54
C GLY A 163 -48.78 22.47 -3.59
N VAL A 164 -47.98 23.00 -2.66
CA VAL A 164 -47.89 24.43 -2.31
C VAL A 164 -46.42 24.76 -1.99
N LEU A 165 -45.89 25.80 -2.64
CA LEU A 165 -44.55 26.39 -2.45
C LEU A 165 -44.54 27.34 -1.26
N ILE A 166 -43.47 27.33 -0.42
CA ILE A 166 -42.72 28.54 0.01
C ILE A 166 -41.23 28.16 0.23
N ASN A 167 -40.37 29.03 -0.29
CA ASN A 167 -38.90 29.01 -0.36
C ASN A 167 -38.20 29.03 1.01
N ASP A 168 -36.97 28.51 1.07
CA ASP A 168 -35.78 29.38 1.07
C ASP A 168 -34.50 28.57 0.79
N ALA A 169 -33.83 28.98 -0.28
CA ALA A 169 -32.51 28.53 -0.66
C ALA A 169 -31.49 29.50 -0.08
N GLN A 170 -30.42 28.99 0.51
CA GLN A 170 -29.11 29.63 0.34
C GLN A 170 -27.98 28.60 0.40
N THR A 171 -27.24 28.64 -0.70
CA THR A 171 -26.02 27.96 -1.12
C THR A 171 -24.83 28.24 -0.22
N ASP A 172 -24.01 27.22 0.03
CA ASP A 172 -22.61 27.40 0.45
C ASP A 172 -21.68 26.87 -0.64
N GLU A 173 -20.92 27.78 -1.25
CA GLU A 173 -19.77 27.51 -2.07
C GLU A 173 -18.61 28.43 -1.64
N LYS A 174 -17.41 27.84 -1.60
CA LYS A 174 -16.06 28.42 -1.78
C LYS A 174 -15.27 29.07 -0.62
N GLN A 175 -14.17 28.36 -0.33
CA GLN A 175 -12.75 28.77 -0.48
C GLN A 175 -12.16 29.94 0.32
N ALA A 176 -11.15 29.56 1.11
CA ALA A 176 -9.75 30.04 1.15
C ALA A 176 -9.45 31.54 1.34
N GLN A 177 -8.68 31.87 2.40
CA GLN A 177 -7.32 32.44 2.29
C GLN A 177 -6.65 32.73 3.65
N ASP A 178 -5.37 32.33 3.73
CA ASP A 178 -4.20 32.94 4.39
C ASP A 178 -4.37 34.01 5.49
N LYS A 179 -3.69 33.84 6.63
CA LYS A 179 -2.39 34.49 6.90
C LYS A 179 -1.82 34.19 8.30
N ASP A 180 -0.49 34.11 8.30
CA ASP A 180 0.47 33.96 9.38
C ASP A 180 0.45 35.01 10.50
N SER A 181 1.21 34.65 11.55
CA SER A 181 2.02 35.45 12.50
C SER A 181 1.41 35.67 13.88
N ASP A 182 2.19 35.83 14.95
CA ASP A 182 3.43 35.23 15.48
C ASP A 182 3.49 35.72 16.96
N ASP A 183 4.37 35.14 17.77
CA ASP A 183 4.90 35.66 19.05
C ASP A 183 4.04 35.49 20.34
N ARG A 184 4.41 34.61 21.30
CA ARG A 184 5.48 34.68 22.35
C ARG A 184 5.00 35.47 23.60
N GLU A 185 5.28 35.20 24.88
CA GLU A 185 6.37 34.57 25.69
C GLU A 185 5.76 34.05 27.03
N GLU A 186 6.15 32.88 27.56
CA GLU A 186 7.21 32.54 28.55
C GLU A 186 6.79 32.42 30.03
N SER A 187 7.53 31.52 30.70
CA SER A 187 7.93 31.43 32.12
C SER A 187 7.28 30.28 32.93
N ASP A 188 7.99 29.40 33.67
CA ASP A 188 9.42 29.10 33.81
C ASP A 188 9.66 27.92 34.82
N TRP A 189 10.81 27.20 34.70
CA TRP A 189 11.58 26.36 35.70
C TRP A 189 10.95 25.10 36.39
N LYS A 190 11.62 23.97 36.75
CA LYS A 190 13.04 23.51 36.82
C LYS A 190 13.16 21.96 37.06
N ARG A 191 14.08 21.31 36.33
CA ARG A 191 15.10 20.24 36.64
C ARG A 191 14.99 19.21 37.81
N SER A 192 15.28 17.93 37.47
CA SER A 192 16.29 16.98 38.05
C SER A 192 16.28 15.66 37.24
N GLU A 193 17.28 15.21 36.45
CA GLU A 193 18.66 14.71 36.64
C GLU A 193 18.85 13.34 37.35
N GLY A 194 19.45 12.39 36.60
CA GLY A 194 20.15 11.16 37.03
C GLY A 194 19.48 9.84 36.57
N GLU A 195 20.12 8.81 36.00
CA GLU A 195 21.51 8.51 35.65
C GLU A 195 21.56 7.23 34.77
N ASN A 196 22.50 7.19 33.82
CA ASN A 196 23.30 6.06 33.31
C ASN A 196 22.70 4.63 33.14
N VAL A 197 22.59 4.18 31.88
CA VAL A 197 23.09 2.84 31.48
C VAL A 197 23.77 2.93 30.11
N LYS A 198 25.06 2.58 30.06
CA LYS A 198 25.84 2.32 28.85
C LYS A 198 25.53 0.90 28.37
N HIS A 199 25.29 0.71 27.08
CA HIS A 199 25.53 -0.58 26.44
C HIS A 199 26.19 -0.39 25.08
N ASN A 200 27.11 -1.31 24.81
CA ASN A 200 28.25 -1.19 23.91
C ASN A 200 27.89 -1.41 22.45
N ASP A 201 28.49 -0.59 21.58
CA ASP A 201 28.87 -0.97 20.23
C ASP A 201 29.94 -2.06 20.30
N ALA A 202 29.63 -3.22 19.72
CA ALA A 202 30.60 -4.28 19.46
C ALA A 202 30.21 -5.06 18.20
N TYR A 203 30.51 -4.48 17.04
CA TYR A 203 30.82 -5.23 15.83
C TYR A 203 32.18 -4.77 15.31
N ALA A 204 33.22 -5.27 15.96
CA ALA A 204 34.59 -5.28 15.48
C ALA A 204 35.22 -6.61 15.89
N ALA A 205 35.07 -7.61 15.02
CA ALA A 205 35.75 -8.91 15.01
C ALA A 205 35.37 -9.55 13.65
N ASP A 206 36.24 -10.10 12.80
CA ASP A 206 37.61 -10.55 12.99
C ASP A 206 38.43 -10.36 11.71
N HIS A 207 39.64 -9.83 11.88
CA HIS A 207 40.78 -10.13 11.03
C HIS A 207 41.60 -11.19 11.77
N GLU A 208 41.38 -12.47 11.47
CA GLU A 208 42.35 -13.53 11.69
C GLU A 208 42.51 -14.34 10.41
N GLN A 209 43.49 -13.94 9.60
CA GLN A 209 44.30 -14.89 8.85
C GLN A 209 45.74 -14.36 8.84
N ALA A 210 46.47 -14.75 9.88
CA ALA A 210 47.92 -14.64 9.92
C ALA A 210 48.53 -15.56 8.86
N GLY A 211 49.23 -14.96 7.89
CA GLY A 211 50.09 -15.71 6.98
C GLY A 211 50.35 -15.03 5.64
N LYS A 212 50.99 -13.84 5.62
CA LYS A 212 51.73 -13.26 4.45
C LYS A 212 52.40 -11.88 4.70
N GLY A 213 52.88 -11.60 5.93
CA GLY A 213 53.31 -10.26 6.33
C GLY A 213 54.58 -9.69 5.67
N GLU A 214 55.57 -10.49 5.29
CA GLU A 214 56.89 -9.92 4.93
C GLU A 214 57.02 -9.36 3.50
N LYS A 215 56.11 -9.69 2.57
CA LYS A 215 56.18 -9.19 1.19
C LYS A 215 55.41 -7.88 0.96
N GLN A 216 54.38 -7.59 1.77
CA GLN A 216 53.51 -6.43 1.56
C GLN A 216 54.11 -5.11 2.06
N ASP A 217 54.93 -5.13 3.10
CA ASP A 217 55.54 -3.91 3.66
C ASP A 217 56.55 -3.27 2.70
N GLY A 218 57.42 -4.07 2.07
CA GLY A 218 58.40 -3.56 1.10
C GLY A 218 57.79 -3.07 -0.23
N GLU A 219 56.56 -3.47 -0.56
CA GLU A 219 55.82 -2.95 -1.72
C GLU A 219 55.12 -1.63 -1.38
N TYR A 220 54.56 -1.52 -0.17
CA TYR A 220 53.94 -0.30 0.33
C TYR A 220 54.96 0.84 0.47
N GLU A 221 56.15 0.56 1.01
CA GLU A 221 57.24 1.54 1.14
C GLU A 221 57.68 2.11 -0.21
N LYS A 222 57.76 1.29 -1.25
CA LYS A 222 58.08 1.74 -2.63
C LYS A 222 56.97 2.57 -3.28
N LEU A 223 55.71 2.36 -2.87
CA LEU A 223 54.60 3.16 -3.37
C LEU A 223 54.56 4.53 -2.70
N LEU A 224 54.97 4.64 -1.43
CA LEU A 224 55.07 5.91 -0.70
C LEU A 224 56.09 6.89 -1.32
N GLU A 225 57.05 6.40 -2.10
CA GLU A 225 57.98 7.25 -2.86
C GLU A 225 57.28 8.02 -3.99
N ARG A 226 56.12 7.56 -4.47
CA ARG A 226 55.41 8.11 -5.63
C ARG A 226 54.00 8.61 -5.35
N TYR A 227 53.35 8.08 -4.30
CA TYR A 227 51.94 8.30 -4.02
C TYR A 227 51.73 8.56 -2.53
N SER A 228 50.74 9.40 -2.22
CA SER A 228 50.26 9.60 -0.85
C SER A 228 49.58 8.33 -0.30
N PRO A 229 49.48 8.15 1.02
CA PRO A 229 48.76 7.02 1.63
C PRO A 229 47.31 6.88 1.12
N GLN A 230 46.63 8.00 0.85
CA GLN A 230 45.28 8.04 0.31
C GLN A 230 45.23 7.51 -1.13
N GLU A 231 46.17 7.92 -1.99
CA GLU A 231 46.28 7.43 -3.36
C GLU A 231 46.64 5.94 -3.40
N ILE A 232 47.47 5.47 -2.46
CA ILE A 232 47.79 4.03 -2.34
C ILE A 232 46.57 3.23 -1.92
N ALA A 233 45.77 3.74 -0.97
CA ALA A 233 44.51 3.10 -0.58
C ALA A 233 43.52 3.03 -1.75
N LEU A 234 43.39 4.12 -2.51
CA LEU A 234 42.58 4.14 -3.73
C LEU A 234 43.10 3.12 -4.76
N LEU A 235 44.41 3.11 -5.04
CA LEU A 235 45.04 2.18 -5.97
C LEU A 235 44.73 0.72 -5.61
N ARG A 236 44.91 0.35 -4.33
CA ARG A 236 44.60 -1.01 -3.85
C ARG A 236 43.12 -1.34 -3.99
N THR A 237 42.24 -0.37 -3.73
CA THR A 237 40.79 -0.59 -3.85
C THR A 237 40.37 -0.73 -5.31
N LEU A 238 40.96 0.04 -6.23
CA LEU A 238 40.74 -0.09 -7.67
C LEU A 238 41.25 -1.43 -8.22
N GLN A 239 42.41 -1.90 -7.75
CA GLN A 239 42.93 -3.22 -8.09
C GLN A 239 41.97 -4.32 -7.60
N HIS A 240 41.51 -4.21 -6.36
CA HIS A 240 40.53 -5.13 -5.80
C HIS A 240 39.20 -5.12 -6.57
N GLU A 241 38.67 -3.95 -6.92
CA GLU A 241 37.43 -3.86 -7.70
C GLU A 241 37.60 -4.43 -9.11
N LYS A 242 38.75 -4.19 -9.76
CA LYS A 242 39.06 -4.78 -11.06
C LYS A 242 38.99 -6.32 -10.98
N ASP A 243 39.64 -6.90 -9.98
CA ASP A 243 39.66 -8.37 -9.80
C ASP A 243 38.25 -8.89 -9.43
N TYR A 244 37.53 -8.17 -8.57
CA TYR A 244 36.14 -8.47 -8.19
C TYR A 244 35.20 -8.44 -9.40
N ARG A 245 35.30 -7.41 -10.25
CA ARG A 245 34.49 -7.26 -11.47
C ARG A 245 34.73 -8.39 -12.47
N GLN A 246 35.97 -8.88 -12.58
CA GLN A 246 36.29 -10.04 -13.42
C GLN A 246 35.69 -11.35 -12.90
N GLN A 247 35.29 -11.39 -11.63
CA GLN A 247 34.73 -12.56 -10.96
C GLN A 247 33.21 -12.49 -10.78
N LEU A 248 32.53 -11.47 -11.33
CA LEU A 248 31.07 -11.38 -11.27
C LEU A 248 30.42 -12.62 -11.89
N LYS A 249 29.44 -13.18 -11.18
CA LYS A 249 28.83 -14.45 -11.56
C LYS A 249 27.58 -14.25 -12.41
N ILE A 250 27.34 -15.21 -13.28
CA ILE A 250 26.13 -15.26 -14.11
C ILE A 250 25.00 -15.89 -13.31
N ASN A 251 23.83 -15.28 -13.38
CA ASN A 251 22.59 -15.76 -12.81
C ASN A 251 21.85 -16.64 -13.83
N ASP A 252 21.61 -17.89 -13.46
CA ASP A 252 20.93 -18.90 -14.29
C ASP A 252 19.40 -18.87 -14.15
N GLY A 253 18.85 -17.98 -13.32
CA GLY A 253 17.43 -17.91 -13.02
C GLY A 253 16.98 -18.94 -11.98
N LYS A 254 17.89 -19.64 -11.30
CA LYS A 254 17.56 -20.64 -10.27
C LYS A 254 18.19 -20.31 -8.92
N ARG A 255 18.41 -19.03 -8.67
CA ARG A 255 19.01 -18.52 -7.42
C ARG A 255 17.99 -18.55 -6.29
N LYS A 256 18.46 -18.34 -5.07
CA LYS A 256 17.63 -18.23 -3.86
C LYS A 256 17.90 -16.91 -3.20
N SER A 257 16.88 -16.36 -2.57
CA SER A 257 17.01 -15.14 -1.79
C SER A 257 17.86 -15.40 -0.54
N PRO A 258 18.85 -14.54 -0.23
CA PRO A 258 19.53 -14.55 1.06
C PRO A 258 18.66 -13.97 2.18
N GLN A 259 17.51 -13.38 1.84
CA GLN A 259 16.60 -12.69 2.75
C GLN A 259 15.20 -13.29 2.58
N THR A 260 14.67 -13.96 3.61
CA THR A 260 13.37 -14.67 3.53
C THR A 260 12.45 -14.44 4.74
N HIS A 261 12.92 -13.67 5.72
CA HIS A 261 12.19 -13.38 6.96
C HIS A 261 12.19 -11.89 7.23
N ASN A 262 11.17 -11.40 7.92
CA ASN A 262 11.13 -10.01 8.35
C ASN A 262 12.25 -9.75 9.37
N ARG A 263 12.90 -8.59 9.24
CA ARG A 263 13.86 -8.02 10.19
C ARG A 263 13.20 -7.07 11.19
N SER A 264 12.07 -6.48 10.83
CA SER A 264 11.25 -5.66 11.73
C SER A 264 9.90 -6.32 12.02
N GLU A 265 9.30 -5.95 13.16
CA GLU A 265 7.91 -6.30 13.43
C GLU A 265 6.97 -5.59 12.44
N ILE A 266 5.83 -6.22 12.18
CA ILE A 266 4.77 -5.66 11.33
C ILE A 266 3.45 -5.63 12.11
N SER A 267 2.75 -4.50 12.03
CA SER A 267 1.50 -4.30 12.76
C SER A 267 0.52 -3.45 11.94
N ILE A 268 -0.76 -3.50 12.28
CA ILE A 268 -1.77 -2.68 11.59
C ILE A 268 -1.67 -1.27 12.16
N ASP A 269 -1.37 -0.30 11.29
CA ASP A 269 -1.31 1.11 11.65
C ASP A 269 -2.71 1.59 12.09
N VAL A 270 -2.77 2.36 13.17
CA VAL A 270 -4.01 2.96 13.68
C VAL A 270 -4.72 3.78 12.59
N GLN A 271 -3.97 4.38 11.66
CA GLN A 271 -4.52 5.12 10.52
C GLN A 271 -5.31 4.23 9.55
N ASP A 272 -4.99 2.94 9.47
CA ASP A 272 -5.66 1.97 8.60
C ASP A 272 -6.91 1.38 9.23
N ASN A 273 -7.16 1.53 10.54
CA ASN A 273 -8.33 0.93 11.22
C ASN A 273 -9.68 1.20 10.55
N PHE A 274 -9.81 2.38 9.92
CA PHE A 274 -11.01 2.84 9.22
C PHE A 274 -10.80 2.96 7.71
N SER A 275 -9.80 2.28 7.16
CA SER A 275 -9.56 2.16 5.72
C SER A 275 -9.93 0.74 5.25
N PRO A 276 -10.14 0.52 3.95
CA PRO A 276 -10.30 -0.83 3.40
C PRO A 276 -9.09 -1.75 3.64
N ASP A 277 -7.93 -1.18 3.99
CA ASP A 277 -6.67 -1.88 4.24
C ASP A 277 -6.49 -2.23 5.73
N ASN A 278 -7.54 -2.14 6.56
CA ASN A 278 -7.50 -2.38 8.02
C ASN A 278 -7.09 -3.81 8.46
N TRP A 279 -6.76 -4.67 7.51
CA TRP A 279 -6.35 -6.05 7.71
C TRP A 279 -4.85 -6.27 7.44
N LEU A 280 -4.15 -5.25 6.92
CA LEU A 280 -2.76 -5.33 6.46
C LEU A 280 -1.77 -4.85 7.51
N PRO A 281 -0.93 -5.75 8.07
CA PRO A 281 0.17 -5.34 8.91
C PRO A 281 1.36 -4.84 8.06
N ARG A 282 1.96 -3.73 8.47
CA ARG A 282 3.06 -3.05 7.79
C ARG A 282 4.17 -2.71 8.77
N SER A 283 5.39 -2.49 8.26
CA SER A 283 6.54 -2.10 9.09
C SER A 283 6.40 -0.67 9.57
N GLU A 284 6.80 -0.40 10.82
CA GLU A 284 6.87 0.96 11.37
C GLU A 284 7.97 1.82 10.71
N HIS A 285 8.93 1.18 10.02
CA HIS A 285 10.01 1.87 9.31
C HIS A 285 9.58 2.42 7.94
N LEU A 286 8.32 2.19 7.53
CA LEU A 286 7.75 2.79 6.33
C LEU A 286 7.21 4.19 6.65
N ILE A 287 7.79 5.20 5.99
CA ILE A 287 7.35 6.58 6.02
C ILE A 287 6.13 6.70 5.11
N ARG A 288 4.95 6.83 5.71
CA ARG A 288 3.69 7.09 5.00
C ARG A 288 3.71 8.49 4.37
N LEU A 289 3.49 8.54 3.06
CA LEU A 289 3.45 9.77 2.25
C LEU A 289 2.03 10.23 1.91
N THR A 290 1.04 9.38 2.15
CA THR A 290 -0.38 9.72 2.03
C THR A 290 -0.97 10.16 3.36
N GLY A 291 -2.16 10.74 3.31
CA GLY A 291 -3.01 10.81 4.49
C GLY A 291 -3.52 9.40 4.84
N LYS A 292 -4.83 9.24 4.91
CA LYS A 292 -5.42 7.98 5.34
C LYS A 292 -5.32 6.84 4.32
N HIS A 293 -5.71 7.09 3.07
CA HIS A 293 -5.84 6.06 2.04
C HIS A 293 -5.83 6.70 0.64
N PRO A 294 -5.31 6.04 -0.41
CA PRO A 294 -4.60 4.76 -0.42
C PRO A 294 -3.22 4.87 0.22
N LEU A 295 -2.60 3.74 0.61
CA LEU A 295 -1.24 3.79 1.14
C LEU A 295 -0.21 4.06 0.03
N ASN A 296 0.64 5.06 0.25
CA ASN A 296 1.93 5.13 -0.41
C ASN A 296 3.00 5.42 0.64
N ALA A 297 4.04 4.60 0.70
CA ALA A 297 5.08 4.68 1.71
C ALA A 297 6.44 4.22 1.16
N GLU A 298 7.50 4.84 1.64
CA GLU A 298 8.90 4.47 1.39
C GLU A 298 9.57 4.09 2.70
N ALA A 299 10.59 3.23 2.66
CA ALA A 299 11.43 3.00 3.84
C ALA A 299 12.29 4.23 4.14
N GLU A 300 12.60 4.44 5.41
CA GLU A 300 13.69 5.33 5.80
C GLU A 300 14.98 4.93 5.08
N LEU A 301 15.65 5.90 4.44
CA LEU A 301 16.75 5.65 3.52
C LEU A 301 17.92 4.86 4.14
N THR A 302 18.30 5.18 5.37
CA THR A 302 19.35 4.46 6.11
C THR A 302 18.93 3.01 6.37
N THR A 303 17.71 2.81 6.86
CA THR A 303 17.14 1.49 7.15
C THR A 303 17.00 0.64 5.88
N LEU A 304 16.60 1.25 4.75
CA LEU A 304 16.58 0.59 3.43
C LEU A 304 17.97 0.11 3.02
N PHE A 305 18.98 0.97 3.14
CA PHE A 305 20.36 0.66 2.74
C PHE A 305 21.02 -0.38 3.64
N ASP A 306 20.80 -0.30 4.96
CA ASP A 306 21.26 -1.29 5.93
C ASP A 306 20.53 -2.65 5.76
N GLY A 307 19.39 -2.66 5.05
CA GLY A 307 18.77 -3.86 4.48
C GLY A 307 19.74 -4.69 3.62
N GLY A 308 20.73 -4.03 3.01
CA GLY A 308 21.73 -4.61 2.13
C GLY A 308 21.28 -4.65 0.67
N LEU A 309 22.02 -5.38 -0.16
CA LEU A 309 21.76 -5.47 -1.61
C LEU A 309 20.44 -6.16 -1.96
N ILE A 310 19.82 -6.90 -1.02
CA ILE A 310 18.51 -7.51 -1.16
C ILE A 310 17.62 -6.98 -0.05
N THR A 311 16.64 -6.16 -0.42
CA THR A 311 15.73 -5.46 0.48
C THR A 311 14.81 -6.45 1.20
N PRO A 312 14.67 -6.39 2.53
CA PRO A 312 13.61 -7.10 3.26
C PRO A 312 12.21 -6.72 2.75
N ASN A 313 11.29 -7.68 2.67
CA ASN A 313 9.97 -7.46 2.05
C ASN A 313 9.18 -6.33 2.72
N GLU A 314 9.23 -6.27 4.04
CA GLU A 314 8.54 -5.28 4.87
C GLU A 314 9.11 -3.86 4.76
N LEU A 315 10.31 -3.71 4.17
CA LEU A 315 10.94 -2.41 3.87
C LEU A 315 10.81 -2.03 2.39
N HIS A 316 10.30 -2.92 1.54
CA HIS A 316 10.09 -2.57 0.14
C HIS A 316 9.01 -1.50 0.03
N TYR A 317 9.26 -0.44 -0.74
CA TYR A 317 8.31 0.66 -0.89
C TYR A 317 6.94 0.15 -1.39
N VAL A 318 5.87 0.80 -0.91
CA VAL A 318 4.48 0.49 -1.25
C VAL A 318 3.90 1.66 -2.03
N ARG A 319 3.44 1.41 -3.25
CA ARG A 319 2.67 2.36 -4.05
C ARG A 319 1.33 1.72 -4.42
N ASN A 320 0.23 2.23 -3.87
CA ASN A 320 -1.13 1.80 -4.19
C ASN A 320 -1.95 2.99 -4.74
N HIS A 321 -2.64 2.79 -5.87
CA HIS A 321 -3.58 3.76 -6.45
C HIS A 321 -4.98 3.67 -5.81
N GLY A 322 -5.32 2.52 -5.22
CA GLY A 322 -6.58 2.25 -4.54
C GLY A 322 -6.40 1.31 -3.35
N ALA A 323 -7.50 0.71 -2.90
CA ALA A 323 -7.50 -0.30 -1.84
C ALA A 323 -6.78 -1.58 -2.31
N VAL A 324 -6.13 -2.26 -1.38
CA VAL A 324 -5.53 -3.57 -1.68
C VAL A 324 -6.64 -4.60 -1.79
N PRO A 325 -6.80 -5.28 -2.95
CA PRO A 325 -7.81 -6.30 -3.11
C PRO A 325 -7.47 -7.50 -2.23
N ARG A 326 -8.48 -8.02 -1.54
CA ARG A 326 -8.34 -9.20 -0.69
C ARG A 326 -8.55 -10.46 -1.51
N LEU A 327 -7.45 -10.96 -2.09
CA LEU A 327 -7.46 -12.13 -2.96
C LEU A 327 -7.05 -13.39 -2.20
N LEU A 328 -7.51 -14.55 -2.65
CA LEU A 328 -7.10 -15.87 -2.13
C LEU A 328 -6.44 -16.67 -3.25
N TRP A 329 -5.33 -17.36 -2.94
CA TRP A 329 -4.60 -18.19 -3.90
C TRP A 329 -5.51 -19.21 -4.60
N GLU A 330 -6.38 -19.86 -3.81
CA GLU A 330 -7.23 -20.96 -4.24
C GLU A 330 -8.37 -20.52 -5.16
N MET A 331 -8.75 -19.24 -5.11
CA MET A 331 -9.90 -18.68 -5.84
C MET A 331 -9.45 -17.73 -6.95
N HIS A 332 -8.16 -17.37 -6.99
CA HIS A 332 -7.66 -16.45 -8.00
C HIS A 332 -7.39 -17.17 -9.32
N GLU A 333 -8.08 -16.70 -10.34
CA GLU A 333 -7.88 -17.11 -11.72
C GLU A 333 -7.30 -15.96 -12.53
N LEU A 334 -6.24 -16.26 -13.29
CA LEU A 334 -5.61 -15.37 -14.26
C LEU A 334 -6.18 -15.67 -15.66
N ASP A 335 -6.86 -14.69 -16.25
CA ASP A 335 -7.35 -14.76 -17.62
C ASP A 335 -6.25 -14.27 -18.59
N VAL A 336 -5.81 -15.16 -19.49
CA VAL A 336 -4.85 -14.88 -20.55
C VAL A 336 -5.54 -15.01 -21.89
N GLU A 337 -5.52 -13.90 -22.63
CA GLU A 337 -6.04 -13.75 -23.98
C GLU A 337 -7.58 -13.96 -24.04
N ASN A 338 -8.31 -13.23 -23.19
CA ASN A 338 -9.78 -13.12 -23.21
C ASN A 338 -10.52 -14.48 -23.17
N GLY A 339 -10.15 -15.34 -22.23
CA GLY A 339 -10.76 -16.65 -21.99
C GLY A 339 -10.16 -17.79 -22.81
N LYS A 340 -9.16 -17.53 -23.66
CA LYS A 340 -8.45 -18.62 -24.37
C LYS A 340 -7.67 -19.51 -23.42
N LEU A 341 -7.06 -18.91 -22.39
CA LEU A 341 -6.39 -19.63 -21.32
C LEU A 341 -6.73 -18.99 -19.98
N VAL A 342 -7.41 -19.72 -19.12
CA VAL A 342 -7.67 -19.32 -17.73
C VAL A 342 -6.87 -20.24 -16.82
N LEU A 343 -6.03 -19.67 -15.98
CA LEU A 343 -5.14 -20.41 -15.08
C LEU A 343 -5.49 -20.12 -13.63
N SER A 344 -5.72 -21.16 -12.84
CA SER A 344 -5.61 -21.04 -11.39
C SER A 344 -4.15 -20.82 -10.96
N MET A 345 -3.94 -20.31 -9.75
CA MET A 345 -2.59 -20.11 -9.22
C MET A 345 -1.77 -21.40 -9.12
N SER A 346 -2.40 -22.53 -8.77
CA SER A 346 -1.75 -23.83 -8.75
C SER A 346 -1.33 -24.27 -10.15
N GLU A 347 -2.18 -24.09 -11.17
CA GLU A 347 -1.82 -24.40 -12.55
C GLU A 347 -0.70 -23.51 -13.08
N LEU A 348 -0.69 -22.21 -12.75
CA LEU A 348 0.39 -21.30 -13.11
C LEU A 348 1.73 -21.76 -12.52
N LYS A 349 1.72 -22.23 -11.26
CA LYS A 349 2.91 -22.70 -10.54
C LYS A 349 3.41 -24.07 -11.03
N GLU A 350 2.50 -24.98 -11.38
CA GLU A 350 2.85 -26.36 -11.73
C GLU A 350 3.11 -26.59 -13.23
N LYS A 351 2.39 -25.88 -14.12
CA LYS A 351 2.49 -26.11 -15.58
C LYS A 351 3.67 -25.40 -16.24
N PHE A 352 4.25 -24.39 -15.60
CA PHE A 352 5.28 -23.55 -16.18
C PHE A 352 6.56 -23.57 -15.34
N GLU A 353 7.73 -23.60 -16.00
CA GLU A 353 9.02 -23.49 -15.31
C GLU A 353 9.20 -22.06 -14.77
N ALA A 354 9.43 -21.93 -13.46
CA ALA A 354 9.68 -20.66 -12.84
C ALA A 354 11.17 -20.32 -12.81
N ILE A 355 11.48 -19.05 -13.05
CA ILE A 355 12.79 -18.47 -12.72
C ILE A 355 12.70 -17.73 -11.38
N ASN A 356 13.84 -17.49 -10.76
CA ASN A 356 14.00 -16.68 -9.56
C ASN A 356 15.24 -15.79 -9.69
N ILE A 357 15.02 -14.49 -9.83
CA ILE A 357 16.07 -13.51 -10.10
C ILE A 357 15.90 -12.25 -9.23
N PRO A 358 17.00 -11.62 -8.79
CA PRO A 358 16.93 -10.33 -8.13
C PRO A 358 16.66 -9.22 -9.16
N VAL A 359 15.70 -8.36 -8.86
CA VAL A 359 15.33 -7.21 -9.70
C VAL A 359 15.17 -5.99 -8.83
N SER A 360 15.85 -4.91 -9.20
CA SER A 360 15.65 -3.58 -8.65
C SER A 360 14.39 -2.97 -9.27
N LEU A 361 13.50 -2.50 -8.41
CA LEU A 361 12.28 -1.81 -8.80
C LEU A 361 12.26 -0.45 -8.12
N ALA A 362 11.91 0.59 -8.88
CA ALA A 362 11.77 1.95 -8.39
C ALA A 362 10.53 2.62 -9.00
N CYS A 363 9.91 3.49 -8.22
CA CYS A 363 8.77 4.29 -8.66
C CYS A 363 9.21 5.39 -9.63
N ASP A 364 8.39 5.68 -10.64
CA ASP A 364 8.50 6.87 -11.50
C ASP A 364 8.59 8.18 -10.71
N GLY A 365 7.95 8.20 -9.54
CA GLY A 365 7.96 9.33 -8.62
C GLY A 365 9.16 9.40 -7.69
N ASN A 366 10.13 8.48 -7.76
CA ASN A 366 11.28 8.49 -6.86
C ASN A 366 12.01 9.84 -6.94
N ARG A 367 12.37 10.41 -5.79
CA ARG A 367 12.97 11.76 -5.63
C ARG A 367 12.09 12.95 -6.03
N ARG A 368 10.77 12.76 -6.24
CA ARG A 368 9.85 13.86 -6.58
C ARG A 368 9.86 15.01 -5.57
N LYS A 369 10.13 14.73 -4.29
CA LYS A 369 10.23 15.77 -3.26
C LYS A 369 11.29 16.81 -3.61
N GLU A 370 12.41 16.44 -4.22
CA GLU A 370 13.46 17.37 -4.65
C GLU A 370 12.93 18.35 -5.71
N LEU A 371 12.15 17.85 -6.68
CA LEU A 371 11.49 18.70 -7.68
C LEU A 371 10.45 19.63 -7.03
N ASN A 372 9.70 19.13 -6.06
CA ASN A 372 8.69 19.91 -5.33
C ASN A 372 9.29 21.04 -4.47
N MET A 373 10.57 20.95 -4.10
CA MET A 373 11.29 22.07 -3.46
C MET A 373 11.59 23.22 -4.44
N ILE A 374 11.66 22.94 -5.75
CA ILE A 374 11.84 23.95 -6.81
C ILE A 374 10.49 24.49 -7.25
N ARG A 375 9.56 23.60 -7.63
CA ARG A 375 8.21 23.94 -8.07
C ARG A 375 7.24 22.84 -7.66
N LYS A 376 6.22 23.19 -6.88
CA LYS A 376 5.19 22.25 -6.43
C LYS A 376 4.47 21.61 -7.63
N SER A 377 4.42 20.29 -7.64
CA SER A 377 3.69 19.45 -8.59
C SER A 377 2.60 18.63 -7.88
N LYS A 378 1.73 17.97 -8.65
CA LYS A 378 0.78 16.99 -8.12
C LYS A 378 1.49 15.64 -7.95
N GLY A 379 1.23 14.95 -6.84
CA GLY A 379 1.78 13.64 -6.52
C GLY A 379 2.47 13.58 -5.17
N PHE A 380 2.81 12.37 -4.72
CA PHE A 380 3.43 12.17 -3.40
C PHE A 380 4.86 12.69 -3.35
N ASN A 381 5.24 13.25 -2.20
CA ASN A 381 6.57 13.77 -1.90
C ASN A 381 7.54 12.63 -1.56
N TRP A 382 7.77 11.73 -2.51
CA TRP A 382 8.80 10.70 -2.38
C TRP A 382 10.16 11.35 -2.16
N GLY A 383 10.85 10.94 -1.11
CA GLY A 383 12.29 11.06 -1.01
C GLY A 383 12.97 10.10 -1.98
N SER A 384 14.12 9.58 -1.59
CA SER A 384 14.87 8.61 -2.38
C SER A 384 14.52 7.15 -2.06
N GLY A 385 13.68 6.88 -1.08
CA GLY A 385 13.38 5.51 -0.61
C GLY A 385 12.33 4.77 -1.45
N ALA A 386 11.84 5.34 -2.55
CA ALA A 386 10.84 4.73 -3.44
C ALA A 386 11.46 3.68 -4.38
N THR A 387 12.33 2.82 -3.85
CA THR A 387 13.09 1.80 -4.58
C THR A 387 13.40 0.60 -3.69
N GLY A 388 13.71 -0.55 -4.29
CA GLY A 388 14.21 -1.74 -3.58
C GLY A 388 14.62 -2.82 -4.55
N CYS A 389 15.48 -3.74 -4.11
CA CYS A 389 15.90 -4.89 -4.93
C CYS A 389 15.59 -6.19 -4.21
N VAL A 390 14.78 -7.05 -4.84
CA VAL A 390 14.31 -8.30 -4.24
C VAL A 390 14.32 -9.41 -5.27
N TYR A 391 14.31 -10.65 -4.79
CA TYR A 391 14.11 -11.81 -5.64
C TYR A 391 12.65 -11.92 -6.04
N TRP A 392 12.38 -12.08 -7.33
CA TRP A 392 11.06 -12.35 -7.87
C TRP A 392 11.06 -13.71 -8.53
N LYS A 393 10.05 -14.52 -8.19
CA LYS A 393 9.92 -15.87 -8.72
C LYS A 393 8.57 -16.13 -9.34
N GLY A 394 8.61 -16.70 -10.54
CA GLY A 394 7.46 -17.04 -11.36
C GLY A 394 7.86 -17.44 -12.78
N PRO A 395 6.91 -17.92 -13.60
CA PRO A 395 7.17 -18.25 -14.99
C PRO A 395 7.36 -17.01 -15.85
N LEU A 396 8.03 -17.18 -16.99
CA LEU A 396 8.14 -16.13 -18.00
C LEU A 396 6.77 -15.86 -18.63
N LEU A 397 6.43 -14.58 -18.79
CA LEU A 397 5.21 -14.14 -19.47
C LEU A 397 5.15 -14.70 -20.90
N ARG A 398 6.29 -14.72 -21.60
CA ARG A 398 6.44 -15.31 -22.94
C ARG A 398 5.86 -16.72 -23.02
N ASP A 399 6.23 -17.59 -22.08
CA ASP A 399 5.83 -18.99 -22.13
C ASP A 399 4.32 -19.16 -21.89
N VAL A 400 3.75 -18.30 -21.04
CA VAL A 400 2.30 -18.25 -20.79
C VAL A 400 1.53 -17.72 -22.01
N LEU A 401 2.05 -16.69 -22.69
CA LEU A 401 1.46 -16.17 -23.92
C LEU A 401 1.48 -17.21 -25.05
N LEU A 402 2.60 -17.93 -25.21
CA LEU A 402 2.72 -19.03 -26.17
C LEU A 402 1.72 -20.15 -25.87
N ALA A 403 1.54 -20.51 -24.60
CA ALA A 403 0.55 -21.50 -24.18
C ALA A 403 -0.90 -21.05 -24.43
N ALA A 404 -1.16 -19.75 -24.41
CA ALA A 404 -2.46 -19.16 -24.77
C ALA A 404 -2.69 -19.05 -26.29
N GLY A 405 -1.71 -19.47 -27.10
CA GLY A 405 -1.79 -19.45 -28.57
C GLY A 405 -1.42 -18.11 -29.21
N VAL A 406 -0.70 -17.23 -28.49
CA VAL A 406 -0.13 -16.01 -29.07
C VAL A 406 1.06 -16.39 -29.94
N GLU A 407 1.09 -15.89 -31.18
CA GLU A 407 2.13 -16.20 -32.14
C GLU A 407 3.46 -15.52 -31.80
N GLU A 408 4.56 -16.25 -31.99
CA GLU A 408 5.92 -15.74 -31.77
C GLU A 408 6.42 -14.81 -32.90
N GLU A 409 5.69 -14.69 -34.02
CA GLU A 409 6.11 -13.86 -35.15
C GLU A 409 6.35 -12.41 -34.71
N ARG A 410 7.64 -12.04 -34.68
CA ARG A 410 8.11 -10.68 -34.48
C ARG A 410 7.59 -9.81 -35.60
N SER A 411 7.40 -8.53 -35.34
CA SER A 411 6.97 -7.52 -36.32
C SER A 411 8.02 -7.26 -37.43
N THR A 412 8.79 -8.26 -37.88
CA THR A 412 9.90 -8.16 -38.82
C THR A 412 9.47 -8.04 -40.29
N GLY A 413 8.31 -7.42 -40.56
CA GLY A 413 7.79 -7.30 -41.92
C GLY A 413 6.55 -6.42 -42.03
N GLY A 414 6.67 -5.11 -41.82
CA GLY A 414 5.61 -4.13 -42.15
C GLY A 414 4.25 -4.31 -41.46
N GLY A 415 4.15 -5.25 -40.51
CA GLY A 415 2.96 -5.45 -39.67
C GLY A 415 2.83 -4.33 -38.65
N LYS A 416 1.59 -4.09 -38.19
CA LYS A 416 1.33 -3.15 -37.09
C LYS A 416 1.98 -3.67 -35.80
N GLU A 417 2.58 -2.76 -35.03
CA GLU A 417 3.08 -3.06 -33.69
C GLU A 417 1.94 -3.59 -32.82
N ARG A 418 2.19 -4.72 -32.14
CA ARG A 418 1.23 -5.35 -31.21
C ARG A 418 1.63 -5.05 -29.78
N TRP A 419 0.64 -5.02 -28.90
CA TRP A 419 0.77 -4.65 -27.50
C TRP A 419 0.20 -5.75 -26.62
N VAL A 420 0.88 -6.05 -25.52
CA VAL A 420 0.33 -6.90 -24.46
C VAL A 420 -0.14 -6.02 -23.31
N ASN A 421 -1.40 -6.17 -22.95
CA ASN A 421 -2.11 -5.39 -21.96
C ASN A 421 -2.25 -6.20 -20.68
N PHE A 422 -2.34 -5.49 -19.56
CA PHE A 422 -2.43 -6.06 -18.23
C PHE A 422 -3.45 -5.29 -17.41
N GLN A 423 -4.22 -6.00 -16.59
CA GLN A 423 -5.22 -5.42 -15.69
C GLN A 423 -5.08 -6.03 -14.29
N GLY A 424 -5.05 -5.16 -13.28
CA GLY A 424 -5.13 -5.53 -11.87
C GLY A 424 -6.56 -5.83 -11.40
N ALA A 425 -6.67 -6.55 -10.28
CA ALA A 425 -7.95 -6.79 -9.62
C ALA A 425 -8.42 -5.59 -8.77
N ASP A 426 -7.54 -4.63 -8.51
CA ASP A 426 -7.85 -3.39 -7.78
C ASP A 426 -8.85 -2.50 -8.53
N ASP A 427 -9.45 -1.55 -7.80
CA ASP A 427 -10.47 -0.65 -8.33
C ASP A 427 -10.20 0.79 -7.84
N PRO A 428 -9.15 1.44 -8.35
CA PRO A 428 -8.85 2.82 -7.99
C PRO A 428 -9.84 3.80 -8.66
N SER A 429 -9.74 5.08 -8.31
CA SER A 429 -10.80 6.07 -8.60
C SER A 429 -11.08 6.33 -10.08
N GLU A 430 -10.12 6.06 -10.97
CA GLU A 430 -10.20 6.35 -12.40
C GLU A 430 -10.41 5.06 -13.24
N GLY A 431 -10.99 4.03 -12.64
CA GLY A 431 -11.23 2.72 -13.25
C GLY A 431 -10.14 1.71 -12.88
N LYS A 432 -10.13 0.55 -13.56
CA LYS A 432 -9.14 -0.50 -13.31
C LYS A 432 -7.71 0.00 -13.58
N TYR A 433 -6.75 -0.47 -12.77
CA TYR A 433 -5.35 -0.23 -13.06
C TYR A 433 -4.90 -1.07 -14.24
N GLU A 434 -4.67 -0.42 -15.37
CA GLU A 434 -4.32 -1.05 -16.63
C GLU A 434 -3.13 -0.34 -17.30
N THR A 435 -2.35 -1.12 -18.03
CA THR A 435 -1.25 -0.63 -18.86
C THR A 435 -0.87 -1.70 -19.88
N CYS A 436 -0.03 -1.36 -20.85
CA CYS A 436 0.58 -2.32 -21.76
C CYS A 436 2.09 -2.11 -21.90
N ILE A 437 2.73 -3.07 -22.57
CA ILE A 437 4.08 -2.95 -23.14
C ILE A 437 4.07 -3.52 -24.58
N PRO A 438 5.06 -3.21 -25.42
CA PRO A 438 5.18 -3.82 -26.74
C PRO A 438 5.27 -5.35 -26.65
N LEU A 439 4.53 -6.05 -27.50
CA LEU A 439 4.51 -7.52 -27.52
C LEU A 439 5.90 -8.09 -27.81
N ASP A 440 6.65 -7.48 -28.73
CA ASP A 440 8.01 -7.91 -29.07
C ASP A 440 8.95 -7.85 -27.86
N TYR A 441 8.75 -6.88 -26.95
CA TYR A 441 9.51 -6.79 -25.69
C TYR A 441 9.14 -7.95 -24.74
N ALA A 442 7.84 -8.23 -24.59
CA ALA A 442 7.34 -9.30 -23.73
C ALA A 442 7.73 -10.70 -24.24
N MET A 443 7.86 -10.86 -25.55
CA MET A 443 8.22 -12.12 -26.22
C MET A 443 9.73 -12.34 -26.32
N ASP A 444 10.58 -11.38 -25.97
CA ASP A 444 12.02 -11.57 -25.93
C ASP A 444 12.43 -12.32 -24.64
N PRO A 445 12.97 -13.55 -24.75
CA PRO A 445 13.36 -14.34 -23.58
C PRO A 445 14.51 -13.71 -22.77
N THR A 446 15.23 -12.74 -23.33
CA THR A 446 16.31 -12.03 -22.64
C THR A 446 15.81 -10.89 -21.77
N ASN A 447 14.55 -10.46 -21.90
CA ASN A 447 13.97 -9.39 -21.08
C ASN A 447 13.45 -9.87 -19.72
N ASP A 448 13.40 -11.19 -19.49
CA ASP A 448 13.01 -11.78 -18.20
C ASP A 448 11.65 -11.27 -17.65
N VAL A 449 10.70 -10.94 -18.54
CA VAL A 449 9.35 -10.53 -18.12
C VAL A 449 8.64 -11.73 -17.50
N LEU A 450 8.20 -11.61 -16.24
CA LEU A 450 7.73 -12.74 -15.44
C LEU A 450 6.44 -12.46 -14.68
N LEU A 451 5.67 -13.51 -14.43
CA LEU A 451 4.47 -13.50 -13.61
C LEU A 451 4.83 -13.97 -12.20
N ALA A 452 5.26 -13.04 -11.35
CA ALA A 452 5.76 -13.37 -10.02
C ALA A 452 4.61 -13.78 -9.09
N TYR A 453 4.81 -14.87 -8.34
CA TYR A 453 3.93 -15.28 -7.23
C TYR A 453 4.69 -15.40 -5.89
N GLU A 454 6.02 -15.32 -5.93
CA GLU A 454 6.90 -15.29 -4.75
C GLU A 454 7.82 -14.05 -4.83
N MET A 455 8.05 -13.41 -3.67
CA MET A 455 8.97 -12.30 -3.47
C MET A 455 9.90 -12.67 -2.32
N ASN A 456 11.21 -12.74 -2.59
CA ASN A 456 12.21 -13.19 -1.62
C ASN A 456 11.93 -14.61 -1.08
N ASP A 457 11.63 -15.55 -1.99
CA ASP A 457 11.33 -16.97 -1.71
C ASP A 457 10.17 -17.22 -0.71
N VAL A 458 9.30 -16.22 -0.51
CA VAL A 458 8.04 -16.35 0.23
C VAL A 458 6.88 -15.88 -0.63
N PRO A 459 5.63 -16.34 -0.39
CA PRO A 459 4.47 -15.85 -1.13
C PRO A 459 4.38 -14.33 -1.06
N LEU A 460 3.95 -13.72 -2.16
CA LEU A 460 3.85 -12.27 -2.28
C LEU A 460 3.10 -11.65 -1.09
N PRO A 461 3.64 -10.59 -0.44
CA PRO A 461 2.84 -9.78 0.46
C PRO A 461 1.67 -9.10 -0.30
N PRO A 462 0.50 -8.91 0.33
CA PRO A 462 -0.66 -8.30 -0.32
C PRO A 462 -0.39 -6.92 -0.94
N ASP A 463 0.32 -6.04 -0.24
CA ASP A 463 0.71 -4.71 -0.75
C ASP A 463 1.58 -4.79 -2.03
N HIS A 464 2.23 -5.93 -2.27
CA HIS A 464 3.11 -6.17 -3.41
C HIS A 464 2.48 -7.07 -4.48
N GLY A 465 1.17 -7.32 -4.42
CA GLY A 465 0.43 -7.90 -5.54
C GLY A 465 0.04 -9.37 -5.39
N TYR A 466 -0.07 -9.88 -4.16
CA TYR A 466 -0.59 -11.24 -3.92
C TYR A 466 -1.92 -11.51 -4.64
N PRO A 467 -2.13 -12.70 -5.27
CA PRO A 467 -1.21 -13.84 -5.31
C PRO A 467 -0.26 -13.83 -6.51
N VAL A 468 -0.46 -12.95 -7.48
CA VAL A 468 0.37 -12.83 -8.68
C VAL A 468 0.49 -11.39 -9.14
N ARG A 469 1.69 -11.00 -9.57
CA ARG A 469 1.94 -9.72 -10.22
C ARG A 469 2.76 -9.89 -11.49
N LEU A 470 2.69 -8.90 -12.36
CA LEU A 470 3.65 -8.71 -13.43
C LEU A 470 4.94 -8.09 -12.87
N MET A 471 6.08 -8.59 -13.34
CA MET A 471 7.41 -8.02 -13.12
C MET A 471 8.14 -7.88 -14.45
N ILE A 472 8.59 -6.67 -14.74
CA ILE A 472 9.35 -6.32 -15.95
C ILE A 472 10.70 -5.76 -15.50
N PRO A 473 11.78 -6.54 -15.54
CA PRO A 473 13.10 -6.08 -15.15
C PRO A 473 13.57 -4.85 -15.95
N GLY A 474 14.13 -3.86 -15.25
CA GLY A 474 14.61 -2.61 -15.86
C GLY A 474 13.52 -1.61 -16.26
N TYR A 475 12.24 -1.94 -16.07
CA TYR A 475 11.12 -1.02 -16.27
C TYR A 475 10.73 -0.29 -14.98
N VAL A 476 10.07 0.84 -15.14
CA VAL A 476 9.49 1.61 -14.05
C VAL A 476 8.36 0.83 -13.35
N GLY A 477 8.19 1.10 -12.05
CA GLY A 477 7.20 0.42 -11.22
C GLY A 477 5.77 0.53 -11.73
N GLY A 478 5.40 1.63 -12.41
CA GLY A 478 4.07 1.83 -12.98
C GLY A 478 3.66 0.76 -14.02
N ARG A 479 4.62 0.11 -14.68
CA ARG A 479 4.34 -0.95 -15.67
C ARG A 479 4.16 -2.34 -15.05
N CYS A 480 4.64 -2.54 -13.82
CA CYS A 480 4.62 -3.83 -13.13
C CYS A 480 3.29 -4.03 -12.38
N VAL A 481 2.20 -4.32 -13.11
CA VAL A 481 0.84 -4.46 -12.58
C VAL A 481 0.76 -5.48 -11.43
N LYS A 482 0.18 -5.07 -10.31
CA LYS A 482 -0.08 -5.91 -9.12
C LYS A 482 -1.45 -6.55 -9.20
N TRP A 483 -1.67 -7.61 -8.41
CA TRP A 483 -2.96 -8.29 -8.30
C TRP A 483 -3.49 -8.72 -9.67
N LEU A 484 -2.60 -9.25 -10.50
CA LEU A 484 -2.82 -9.40 -11.93
C LEU A 484 -4.00 -10.33 -12.19
N LYS A 485 -4.99 -9.82 -12.93
CA LYS A 485 -6.25 -10.52 -13.20
C LYS A 485 -6.41 -10.89 -14.67
N LYS A 486 -5.95 -10.03 -15.58
CA LYS A 486 -6.14 -10.21 -17.02
C LYS A 486 -4.91 -9.81 -17.83
N ILE A 487 -4.63 -10.58 -18.88
CA ILE A 487 -3.60 -10.32 -19.89
C ILE A 487 -4.22 -10.50 -21.28
N TRP A 488 -4.00 -9.58 -22.22
CA TRP A 488 -4.51 -9.75 -23.60
C TRP A 488 -3.69 -8.96 -24.63
N VAL A 489 -3.68 -9.43 -25.87
CA VAL A 489 -2.94 -8.79 -26.96
C VAL A 489 -3.86 -7.91 -27.82
N THR A 490 -3.37 -6.74 -28.23
CA THR A 490 -4.05 -5.78 -29.12
C THR A 490 -3.13 -5.30 -30.24
N ASP A 491 -3.69 -4.68 -31.29
CA ASP A 491 -2.97 -4.02 -32.39
C ASP A 491 -2.76 -2.51 -32.17
N HIS A 492 -3.03 -2.04 -30.95
CA HIS A 492 -2.92 -0.65 -30.52
C HIS A 492 -2.55 -0.59 -29.03
N GLU A 493 -1.90 0.52 -28.64
CA GLU A 493 -1.53 0.82 -27.26
C GLU A 493 -2.79 0.94 -26.37
N ASN A 494 -2.64 0.61 -25.08
CA ASN A 494 -3.73 0.69 -24.11
C ASN A 494 -4.17 2.14 -23.92
N THR A 495 -5.49 2.39 -23.86
CA THR A 495 -6.04 3.75 -23.73
C THR A 495 -6.65 4.03 -22.35
N SER A 496 -6.40 3.15 -21.36
CA SER A 496 -6.88 3.34 -19.99
C SER A 496 -6.28 4.59 -19.33
N HIS A 497 -6.99 5.09 -18.31
CA HIS A 497 -6.61 6.33 -17.64
C HIS A 497 -5.17 6.29 -17.12
N TYR A 498 -4.80 5.25 -16.39
CA TYR A 498 -3.47 5.15 -15.77
C TYR A 498 -2.33 4.93 -16.77
N HIS A 499 -2.64 4.45 -17.97
CA HIS A 499 -1.66 4.32 -19.04
C HIS A 499 -1.39 5.65 -19.77
N ILE A 500 -2.45 6.44 -20.02
CA ILE A 500 -2.36 7.70 -20.76
C ILE A 500 -2.02 8.88 -19.84
N TRP A 501 -2.68 9.00 -18.69
CA TRP A 501 -2.64 10.20 -17.84
C TRP A 501 -1.73 10.09 -16.60
N ASP A 502 -0.98 8.99 -16.47
CA ASP A 502 -0.02 8.76 -15.38
C ASP A 502 1.31 8.20 -15.96
N ASN A 503 2.39 8.26 -15.18
CA ASN A 503 3.72 7.72 -15.53
C ASN A 503 4.25 8.19 -16.90
N ARG A 504 4.24 9.52 -17.10
CA ARG A 504 4.83 10.19 -18.27
C ARG A 504 5.70 11.36 -17.88
N VAL A 505 6.79 11.58 -18.62
CA VAL A 505 7.63 12.78 -18.49
C VAL A 505 7.26 13.75 -19.61
N LEU A 506 6.61 14.85 -19.23
CA LEU A 506 6.22 15.89 -20.17
C LEU A 506 7.30 16.96 -20.31
N PRO A 507 7.40 17.65 -21.46
CA PRO A 507 8.20 18.85 -21.60
C PRO A 507 7.87 19.90 -20.53
N SER A 508 8.91 20.53 -19.97
CA SER A 508 8.78 21.44 -18.81
C SER A 508 7.97 22.71 -19.05
N PHE A 509 7.69 23.07 -20.30
CA PHE A 509 6.82 24.20 -20.64
C PHE A 509 5.32 23.89 -20.46
N ILE A 510 4.95 22.62 -20.34
CA ILE A 510 3.56 22.20 -20.11
C ILE A 510 3.27 22.31 -18.62
N THR A 511 2.33 23.19 -18.26
CA THR A 511 2.04 23.51 -16.85
C THR A 511 0.64 23.13 -16.41
N GLU A 512 -0.24 22.97 -17.37
CA GLU A 512 -1.65 22.62 -17.26
C GLU A 512 -1.86 21.12 -17.57
N LYS A 513 -2.90 20.51 -16.98
CA LYS A 513 -3.24 19.09 -17.23
C LYS A 513 -4.27 18.96 -18.36
N ASP A 514 -5.04 20.01 -18.59
CA ASP A 514 -6.25 20.09 -19.40
C ASP A 514 -6.10 21.00 -20.63
N GLY A 515 -4.89 21.43 -20.96
CA GLY A 515 -4.60 22.18 -22.19
C GLY A 515 -4.27 21.27 -23.37
N ASP A 516 -4.43 21.80 -24.59
CA ASP A 516 -4.17 21.06 -25.84
C ASP A 516 -2.76 20.46 -25.92
N PHE A 517 -1.75 21.16 -25.38
CA PHE A 517 -0.38 20.65 -25.30
C PHE A 517 -0.28 19.44 -24.36
N ALA A 518 -0.97 19.47 -23.22
CA ALA A 518 -0.98 18.37 -22.26
C ALA A 518 -1.68 17.15 -22.88
N GLU A 519 -2.86 17.32 -23.48
CA GLU A 519 -3.58 16.25 -24.15
C GLU A 519 -2.73 15.61 -25.25
N ALA A 520 -2.09 16.41 -26.11
CA ALA A 520 -1.22 15.90 -27.15
C ALA A 520 -0.02 15.12 -26.58
N MET A 521 0.64 15.65 -25.56
CA MET A 521 1.85 15.03 -25.01
C MET A 521 1.57 13.83 -24.10
N PHE A 522 0.43 13.76 -23.41
CA PHE A 522 0.01 12.55 -22.68
C PHE A 522 -0.34 11.40 -23.63
N ASN A 523 -0.76 11.68 -24.87
CA ASN A 523 -1.02 10.67 -25.89
C ASN A 523 0.19 10.39 -26.81
N HIS A 524 1.32 11.09 -26.62
CA HIS A 524 2.50 10.90 -27.43
C HIS A 524 3.35 9.73 -26.91
N PRO A 525 3.72 8.72 -27.73
CA PRO A 525 4.45 7.54 -27.24
C PRO A 525 5.76 7.88 -26.53
N ASP A 526 6.53 8.84 -27.06
CA ASP A 526 7.83 9.23 -26.49
C ASP A 526 7.80 9.84 -25.08
N THR A 527 6.63 10.17 -24.53
CA THR A 527 6.53 10.67 -23.14
C THR A 527 6.29 9.55 -22.14
N ALA A 528 5.94 8.34 -22.61
CA ALA A 528 5.66 7.19 -21.76
C ALA A 528 6.93 6.75 -21.00
N CYS A 529 6.82 6.60 -19.68
CA CYS A 529 7.89 5.99 -18.90
C CYS A 529 7.81 4.47 -19.05
N ASN A 530 8.84 3.88 -19.66
CA ASN A 530 9.00 2.43 -19.81
C ASN A 530 10.23 1.98 -19.02
N GLU A 531 11.42 2.13 -19.59
CA GLU A 531 12.67 1.81 -18.90
C GLU A 531 12.98 2.83 -17.80
N GLN A 532 13.62 2.37 -16.72
CA GLN A 532 14.16 3.26 -15.70
C GLN A 532 15.36 4.03 -16.26
N ASN A 533 15.53 5.27 -15.81
CA ASN A 533 16.74 6.03 -16.10
C ASN A 533 17.81 5.78 -15.03
N LEU A 534 19.08 5.92 -15.42
CA LEU A 534 20.22 5.93 -14.51
C LEU A 534 19.98 6.89 -13.34
N ASN A 535 20.04 6.35 -12.12
CA ASN A 535 19.86 7.11 -10.89
C ASN A 535 20.89 6.70 -9.84
N SER A 536 21.23 7.63 -8.96
CA SER A 536 22.11 7.37 -7.81
C SER A 536 21.75 8.28 -6.64
N VAL A 537 21.96 7.79 -5.43
CA VAL A 537 21.60 8.47 -4.18
C VAL A 537 22.69 8.23 -3.14
N ILE A 538 23.12 9.30 -2.48
CA ILE A 538 23.95 9.23 -1.28
C ILE A 538 23.04 8.91 -0.09
N VAL A 539 23.38 7.87 0.66
CA VAL A 539 22.67 7.46 1.87
C VAL A 539 23.44 7.87 3.13
N LYS A 540 24.77 7.70 3.10
CA LYS A 540 25.68 8.10 4.18
C LYS A 540 26.68 9.14 3.63
N PRO A 541 26.77 10.34 4.23
CA PRO A 541 26.09 10.76 5.45
C PRO A 541 24.58 10.97 5.27
N ALA A 542 23.83 10.62 6.30
CA ALA A 542 22.39 10.83 6.33
C ALA A 542 22.07 12.33 6.45
N GLN A 543 20.84 12.71 6.06
CA GLN A 543 20.39 14.09 6.14
C GLN A 543 20.50 14.62 7.58
N GLY A 544 21.33 15.66 7.77
CA GLY A 544 21.55 16.27 9.09
C GLY A 544 22.54 15.52 10.00
N GLU A 545 23.16 14.45 9.52
CA GLU A 545 24.22 13.74 10.23
C GLU A 545 25.40 14.68 10.51
N LYS A 546 25.91 14.66 11.74
CA LYS A 546 27.05 15.48 12.17
C LYS A 546 28.30 14.61 12.24
N VAL A 547 29.23 14.84 11.31
CA VAL A 547 30.53 14.16 11.29
C VAL A 547 31.51 14.85 12.25
N PRO A 548 31.98 14.20 13.33
CA PRO A 548 32.85 14.85 14.31
C PRO A 548 34.23 15.21 13.73
N LEU A 549 34.57 16.51 13.73
CA LEU A 549 35.89 16.98 13.30
C LEU A 549 37.03 16.45 14.19
N THR A 550 36.73 16.05 15.42
CA THR A 550 37.69 15.43 16.35
C THR A 550 38.18 14.07 15.84
N ASP A 551 37.33 13.30 15.16
CA ASP A 551 37.71 12.03 14.53
C ASP A 551 38.54 12.26 13.27
N ALA A 552 38.16 13.25 12.44
CA ALA A 552 38.95 13.65 11.29
C ALA A 552 40.37 14.11 11.69
N ARG A 553 40.51 14.88 12.78
CA ARG A 553 41.81 15.30 13.33
C ARG A 553 42.66 14.15 13.85
N LYS A 554 42.05 13.02 14.22
CA LYS A 554 42.74 11.78 14.59
C LYS A 554 43.11 10.92 13.38
N GLY A 555 42.87 11.41 12.17
CA GLY A 555 43.14 10.69 10.93
C GLY A 555 42.09 9.63 10.59
N LYS A 556 40.93 9.60 11.27
CA LYS A 556 39.82 8.73 10.87
C LYS A 556 39.13 9.29 9.63
N THR A 557 38.80 8.41 8.70
CA THR A 557 38.07 8.76 7.47
C THR A 557 36.58 8.47 7.64
N TYR A 558 35.75 9.25 6.95
CA TYR A 558 34.33 8.99 6.81
C TYR A 558 34.07 8.28 5.47
N ARG A 559 33.27 7.22 5.47
CA ARG A 559 32.91 6.50 4.24
C ARG A 559 31.58 7.04 3.73
N ILE A 560 31.62 7.67 2.55
CA ILE A 560 30.41 8.01 1.81
C ILE A 560 29.87 6.72 1.18
N GLU A 561 28.58 6.46 1.35
CA GLU A 561 27.91 5.26 0.84
C GLU A 561 26.56 5.66 0.22
N GLY A 562 26.13 4.89 -0.77
CA GLY A 562 24.92 5.17 -1.52
C GLY A 562 24.54 3.99 -2.38
N TYR A 563 23.52 4.14 -3.22
CA TYR A 563 23.20 3.13 -4.24
C TYR A 563 23.04 3.78 -5.60
N ALA A 564 23.13 2.96 -6.64
CA ALA A 564 22.84 3.35 -8.01
C ALA A 564 22.15 2.21 -8.77
N TYR A 565 21.34 2.56 -9.76
CA TYR A 565 20.66 1.61 -10.64
C TYR A 565 20.43 2.24 -12.02
N ASP A 566 20.19 1.40 -13.02
CA ASP A 566 19.83 1.80 -14.38
C ASP A 566 18.76 0.84 -14.93
N GLY A 567 17.98 1.29 -15.91
CA GLY A 567 16.96 0.50 -16.58
C GLY A 567 17.49 -0.25 -17.79
N GLY A 568 16.60 -0.92 -18.53
CA GLY A 568 16.94 -1.62 -19.79
C GLY A 568 17.90 -2.82 -19.66
N GLY A 569 18.41 -3.09 -18.45
CA GLY A 569 19.45 -4.08 -18.20
C GLY A 569 20.86 -3.50 -18.35
N HIS A 570 21.00 -2.18 -18.41
CA HIS A 570 22.30 -1.54 -18.57
C HIS A 570 23.16 -1.67 -17.29
N GLU A 571 24.46 -1.85 -17.49
CA GLU A 571 25.42 -1.83 -16.39
C GLU A 571 25.71 -0.39 -15.96
N VAL A 572 25.64 -0.10 -14.65
CA VAL A 572 26.19 1.14 -14.09
C VAL A 572 27.73 1.09 -14.16
N GLN A 573 28.28 1.68 -15.23
CA GLN A 573 29.70 1.57 -15.58
C GLN A 573 30.66 2.31 -14.65
N ARG A 574 30.18 3.35 -13.95
CA ARG A 574 30.95 4.14 -13.00
C ARG A 574 30.02 4.93 -12.07
N VAL A 575 30.45 5.13 -10.84
CA VAL A 575 29.86 6.08 -9.90
C VAL A 575 30.96 7.01 -9.42
N GLU A 576 30.68 8.31 -9.36
CA GLU A 576 31.62 9.33 -8.92
C GLU A 576 30.95 10.23 -7.88
N VAL A 577 31.75 10.73 -6.93
CA VAL A 577 31.30 11.68 -5.92
C VAL A 577 32.15 12.94 -5.96
N SER A 578 31.52 14.10 -5.84
CA SER A 578 32.19 15.39 -5.71
C SER A 578 32.01 15.93 -4.29
N LEU A 579 33.04 16.63 -3.78
CA LEU A 579 33.02 17.32 -2.49
C LEU A 579 33.14 18.85 -2.65
N ASP A 580 33.06 19.34 -3.88
CA ASP A 580 33.39 20.72 -4.30
C ASP A 580 32.44 21.19 -5.40
N GLU A 581 31.14 20.96 -5.22
CA GLU A 581 30.09 21.45 -6.13
C GLU A 581 30.20 20.95 -7.59
N GLY A 582 30.85 19.80 -7.78
CA GLY A 582 31.01 19.15 -9.08
C GLY A 582 32.27 19.55 -9.85
N GLU A 583 33.18 20.31 -9.23
CA GLU A 583 34.45 20.70 -9.87
C GLU A 583 35.42 19.53 -10.03
N THR A 584 35.58 18.71 -8.98
CA THR A 584 36.39 17.49 -9.01
C THR A 584 35.59 16.27 -8.58
N TRP A 585 36.01 15.11 -9.08
CA TRP A 585 35.28 13.86 -8.94
C TRP A 585 36.20 12.75 -8.43
N LEU A 586 35.73 12.07 -7.39
CA LEU A 586 36.36 10.90 -6.80
C LEU A 586 35.60 9.65 -7.24
N TYR A 587 36.36 8.63 -7.62
CA TYR A 587 35.80 7.36 -8.07
C TYR A 587 35.23 6.56 -6.88
N CYS A 588 34.00 6.05 -7.02
CA CYS A 588 33.34 5.21 -6.03
C CYS A 588 33.48 3.72 -6.38
N VAL A 589 33.77 2.93 -5.36
CA VAL A 589 33.93 1.48 -5.49
C VAL A 589 32.57 0.84 -5.34
N ARG A 590 32.21 -0.02 -6.30
CA ARG A 590 30.85 -0.58 -6.41
C ARG A 590 30.79 -2.00 -5.89
N ARG A 591 29.72 -2.32 -5.18
CA ARG A 591 29.35 -3.67 -4.72
C ARG A 591 28.09 -4.13 -5.43
N PHE A 592 28.18 -5.28 -6.08
CA PHE A 592 27.07 -5.92 -6.77
C PHE A 592 26.54 -7.10 -5.95
N PRO A 593 25.28 -7.53 -6.18
CA PRO A 593 24.81 -8.84 -5.74
C PRO A 593 25.73 -9.96 -6.24
N GLU A 594 25.72 -11.12 -5.59
CA GLU A 594 26.64 -12.23 -5.91
C GLU A 594 26.48 -12.72 -7.37
N TYR A 595 25.26 -12.68 -7.92
CA TYR A 595 24.92 -13.10 -9.28
C TYR A 595 24.18 -11.99 -10.04
N PRO A 596 24.88 -10.91 -10.46
CA PRO A 596 24.21 -9.73 -11.02
C PRO A 596 24.01 -9.82 -12.54
N ILE A 597 24.71 -10.73 -13.24
CA ILE A 597 24.71 -10.80 -14.71
C ILE A 597 23.64 -11.77 -15.20
N ARG A 598 22.73 -11.30 -16.05
CA ARG A 598 21.76 -12.10 -16.81
C ARG A 598 22.05 -12.00 -18.30
N HIS A 599 21.80 -13.08 -19.05
CA HIS A 599 21.93 -13.12 -20.51
C HIS A 599 23.27 -12.58 -21.07
N GLY A 600 24.35 -12.69 -20.29
CA GLY A 600 25.71 -12.28 -20.66
C GLY A 600 26.02 -10.79 -20.48
N ASN A 601 25.04 -9.89 -20.52
CA ASN A 601 25.28 -8.45 -20.47
C ASN A 601 24.19 -7.62 -19.76
N LYS A 602 23.15 -8.25 -19.18
CA LYS A 602 22.06 -7.55 -18.52
C LYS A 602 22.24 -7.50 -17.00
N PHE A 603 22.01 -6.33 -16.43
CA PHE A 603 22.04 -6.06 -14.99
C PHE A 603 20.67 -5.58 -14.54
N TRP A 604 19.96 -6.42 -13.77
CA TRP A 604 18.62 -6.08 -13.26
C TRP A 604 18.63 -5.50 -11.86
N THR A 605 19.78 -5.48 -11.21
CA THR A 605 19.92 -5.12 -9.80
C THR A 605 20.54 -3.74 -9.65
N TRP A 606 20.25 -3.08 -8.54
CA TRP A 606 21.05 -1.95 -8.09
C TRP A 606 22.44 -2.41 -7.63
N LEU A 607 23.30 -1.44 -7.35
CA LEU A 607 24.59 -1.61 -6.68
C LEU A 607 24.70 -0.64 -5.51
N HIS A 608 25.55 -0.97 -4.54
CA HIS A 608 25.89 -0.12 -3.39
C HIS A 608 27.33 0.40 -3.50
#